data_AF-A0A2H0S4M7-F1
#
_entry.id   AF-A0A2H0S4M7-F1
#
_cell.length_a   1.000
_cell.length_b   1.000
_cell.length_c   1.000
_cell.angle_alpha   90.00
_cell.angle_beta   90.00
_cell.angle_gamma   90.00
#
_symmetry.space_group_name_H-M   'P 1'
#
loop_
_entity.id
_entity.type
_entity.pdbx_description
1 polymer ?
#
loop_
_entity_poly.entity_id
_entity_poly.type
_entity_poly.pdbx_seq_one_letter_code
_entity_poly.pdbx_strand_id
1 'polypeptide(L)'
;MPKISHPITAFTAGAGLMVLSAFLIVAHVKTIIEVRDISIPIVGQLPMLERRLRALTDQIELTQLHGALRVGSQEEKVEVYALPKETDVSRLIATFEVIRESLARDGVLSHMSEITMSDEVEHDDGSSSQSLSVEFTVHDDGMQTILLMVRLAGLLTVGDVLTTEEIALLVDRVEQENPSGIIALEQFLSADLLRYSEDPKAYEEQLKRSFGSTTFGNALENVLRVSLLRDVRKILQSDLGEILQSYTLWPMQIMSLQKVSVLPGNAPKWQRLGLTVQVYSSKS
;
A
#
# COMPACT_ATOMS: atom_id res chain seq x y z
N MET A 1 7.58 -88.64 49.46
CA MET A 1 6.31 -89.16 48.89
C MET A 1 5.29 -88.02 48.90
N PRO A 2 4.95 -87.42 47.74
CA PRO A 2 4.00 -86.32 47.69
C PRO A 2 2.55 -86.84 47.68
N LYS A 3 1.69 -86.20 48.46
CA LYS A 3 0.25 -86.48 48.57
C LYS A 3 -0.44 -86.23 47.23
N ILE A 4 -1.24 -87.20 46.81
CA ILE A 4 -2.14 -87.15 45.66
C ILE A 4 -3.10 -85.97 45.87
N SER A 5 -2.90 -84.89 45.10
CA SER A 5 -3.80 -83.75 45.03
C SER A 5 -5.06 -84.14 44.25
N HIS A 6 -6.23 -83.84 44.82
CA HIS A 6 -7.52 -84.24 44.28
C HIS A 6 -7.79 -83.62 42.89
N PRO A 7 -8.30 -84.39 41.91
CA PRO A 7 -8.60 -83.89 40.55
C PRO A 7 -9.62 -82.73 40.54
N ILE A 8 -10.43 -82.61 41.60
CA ILE A 8 -11.46 -81.59 41.77
C ILE A 8 -10.86 -80.18 41.98
N THR A 9 -9.71 -80.07 42.67
CA THR A 9 -9.05 -78.77 42.89
C THR A 9 -8.36 -78.25 41.63
N ALA A 10 -7.86 -79.15 40.77
CA ALA A 10 -7.30 -78.77 39.47
C ALA A 10 -8.39 -78.29 38.50
N PHE A 11 -9.55 -78.95 38.50
CA PHE A 11 -10.66 -78.58 37.63
C PHE A 11 -11.29 -77.22 37.99
N THR A 12 -11.45 -76.96 39.29
CA THR A 12 -11.97 -75.67 39.80
C THR A 12 -11.00 -74.52 39.55
N ALA A 13 -9.69 -74.75 39.73
CA ALA A 13 -8.66 -73.76 39.39
C ALA A 13 -8.63 -73.45 37.88
N GLY A 14 -8.77 -74.48 37.03
CA GLY A 14 -8.85 -74.32 35.57
C GLY A 14 -10.08 -73.52 35.14
N ALA A 15 -11.26 -73.82 35.70
CA ALA A 15 -12.47 -73.06 35.44
C ALA A 15 -12.34 -71.59 35.88
N GLY A 16 -11.73 -71.34 37.05
CA GLY A 16 -11.47 -69.97 37.54
C GLY A 16 -10.55 -69.16 36.62
N LEU A 17 -9.48 -69.77 36.12
CA LEU A 17 -8.57 -69.14 35.15
C LEU A 17 -9.28 -68.84 33.83
N MET A 18 -10.20 -69.70 33.39
CA MET A 18 -10.95 -69.49 32.16
C MET A 18 -11.93 -68.30 32.27
N VAL A 19 -12.63 -68.17 33.40
CA VAL A 19 -13.52 -67.04 33.68
C VAL A 19 -12.73 -65.72 33.78
N LEU A 20 -11.57 -65.74 34.43
CA LEU A 20 -10.70 -64.57 34.55
C LEU A 20 -10.17 -64.13 33.17
N SER A 21 -9.78 -65.09 32.32
CA SER A 21 -9.36 -64.82 30.94
C SER A 21 -10.49 -64.20 30.12
N ALA A 22 -11.71 -64.75 30.20
CA ALA A 22 -12.87 -64.18 29.53
C ALA A 22 -13.18 -62.76 30.00
N PHE A 23 -13.08 -62.49 31.30
CA PHE A 23 -13.28 -61.15 31.86
C PHE A 23 -12.24 -60.14 31.37
N LEU A 24 -10.96 -60.53 31.34
CA LEU A 24 -9.89 -59.70 30.82
C LEU A 24 -10.07 -59.38 29.33
N ILE A 25 -10.49 -60.36 28.52
CA ILE A 25 -10.78 -60.13 27.09
C ILE A 25 -11.92 -59.13 26.91
N VAL A 26 -13.02 -59.27 27.67
CA VAL A 26 -14.16 -58.34 27.59
C VAL A 26 -13.75 -56.93 28.01
N ALA A 27 -12.97 -56.79 29.08
CA ALA A 27 -12.45 -55.50 29.51
C ALA A 27 -11.58 -54.87 28.42
N HIS A 28 -10.69 -55.64 27.80
CA HIS A 28 -9.80 -55.15 26.74
C HIS A 28 -10.55 -54.73 25.48
N VAL A 29 -11.57 -55.50 25.07
CA VAL A 29 -12.45 -55.13 23.95
C VAL A 29 -13.18 -53.82 24.23
N LYS A 30 -13.66 -53.62 25.46
CA LYS A 30 -14.35 -52.38 25.85
C LYS A 30 -13.43 -51.17 25.76
N THR A 31 -12.19 -51.29 26.22
CA THR A 31 -11.18 -50.21 26.11
C THR A 31 -10.83 -49.90 24.66
N ILE A 32 -10.71 -50.93 23.81
CA ILE A 32 -10.42 -50.74 22.37
C ILE A 32 -11.58 -49.99 21.68
N ILE A 33 -12.83 -50.33 21.99
CA ILE A 33 -14.00 -49.64 21.42
C ILE A 33 -14.03 -48.18 21.87
N GLU A 34 -13.76 -47.90 23.14
CA GLU A 34 -13.75 -46.55 23.71
C GLU A 34 -12.64 -45.66 23.09
N VAL A 35 -11.44 -46.21 22.88
CA VAL A 35 -10.35 -45.51 22.17
C VAL A 35 -10.70 -45.30 20.69
N ARG A 36 -11.36 -46.28 20.05
CA ARG A 36 -11.81 -46.20 18.66
C ARG A 36 -12.84 -45.09 18.45
N ASP A 37 -13.79 -44.96 19.37
CA ASP A 37 -14.87 -43.96 19.28
C ASP A 37 -14.39 -42.53 19.55
N ILE A 38 -13.31 -42.34 20.32
CA ILE A 38 -12.73 -41.02 20.63
C ILE A 38 -11.70 -40.58 19.58
N SER A 39 -10.93 -41.51 19.00
CA SER A 39 -9.75 -41.18 18.18
C SER A 39 -10.06 -41.06 16.68
N ILE A 40 -11.05 -41.81 16.17
CA ILE A 40 -11.44 -41.78 14.74
C ILE A 40 -12.00 -40.41 14.30
N PRO A 41 -12.82 -39.69 15.09
CA PRO A 41 -13.36 -38.40 14.67
C PRO A 41 -12.29 -37.33 14.42
N ILE A 42 -11.16 -37.37 15.14
CA ILE A 42 -10.06 -36.39 15.04
C ILE A 42 -9.24 -36.63 13.77
N VAL A 43 -8.98 -37.90 13.42
CA VAL A 43 -8.27 -38.27 12.18
C VAL A 43 -9.11 -37.92 10.94
N GLY A 44 -10.45 -37.96 11.05
CA GLY A 44 -11.34 -37.54 9.97
C GLY A 44 -11.27 -36.04 9.64
N GLN A 45 -10.82 -35.19 10.57
CA GLN A 45 -10.72 -33.74 10.36
C GLN A 45 -9.35 -33.28 9.85
N LEU A 46 -8.30 -34.11 10.00
CA LEU A 46 -6.94 -33.82 9.53
C LEU A 46 -6.88 -33.45 8.03
N PRO A 47 -7.52 -34.17 7.10
CA PRO A 47 -7.46 -33.82 5.67
C PRO A 47 -8.12 -32.48 5.36
N MET A 48 -9.16 -32.11 6.12
CA MET A 48 -9.83 -30.82 5.96
C MET A 48 -8.96 -29.67 6.49
N LEU A 49 -8.28 -29.89 7.61
CA LEU A 49 -7.32 -28.93 8.17
C LEU A 49 -6.09 -28.78 7.27
N GLU A 50 -5.54 -29.86 6.72
CA GLU A 50 -4.44 -29.81 5.74
C GLU A 50 -4.85 -29.08 4.46
N ARG A 51 -6.07 -29.33 3.95
CA ARG A 51 -6.60 -28.57 2.79
C ARG A 51 -6.75 -27.09 3.10
N ARG A 52 -7.24 -26.73 4.29
CA ARG A 52 -7.34 -25.32 4.72
C ARG A 52 -5.97 -24.68 4.89
N LEU A 53 -5.02 -25.38 5.50
CA LEU A 53 -3.64 -24.91 5.65
C LEU A 53 -2.99 -24.69 4.28
N ARG A 54 -3.08 -25.65 3.36
CA ARG A 54 -2.55 -25.49 2.00
C ARG A 54 -3.21 -24.32 1.28
N ALA A 55 -4.54 -24.21 1.31
CA ALA A 55 -5.22 -23.08 0.68
C ALA A 55 -4.81 -21.73 1.27
N LEU A 56 -4.61 -21.63 2.59
CA LEU A 56 -4.11 -20.42 3.25
C LEU A 56 -2.65 -20.13 2.88
N THR A 57 -1.79 -21.15 2.84
CA THR A 57 -0.39 -21.01 2.41
C THR A 57 -0.31 -20.56 0.96
N ASP A 58 -1.06 -21.19 0.06
CA ASP A 58 -1.13 -20.83 -1.36
C ASP A 58 -1.61 -19.38 -1.54
N GLN A 59 -2.59 -18.94 -0.73
CA GLN A 59 -3.06 -17.55 -0.74
C GLN A 59 -1.99 -16.56 -0.24
N ILE A 60 -1.24 -16.91 0.81
CA ILE A 60 -0.15 -16.09 1.31
C ILE A 60 0.95 -15.98 0.26
N GLU A 61 1.35 -17.10 -0.34
CA GLU A 61 2.38 -17.15 -1.37
C GLU A 61 1.97 -16.33 -2.61
N LEU A 62 0.73 -16.47 -3.09
CA LEU A 62 0.18 -15.64 -4.18
C LEU A 62 0.18 -14.15 -3.82
N THR A 63 -0.17 -13.80 -2.59
CA THR A 63 -0.17 -12.41 -2.13
C THR A 63 1.24 -11.85 -2.06
N GLN A 64 2.21 -12.63 -1.59
CA GLN A 64 3.62 -12.26 -1.58
C GLN A 64 4.19 -12.10 -3.00
N LEU A 65 3.82 -13.00 -3.92
CA LEU A 65 4.24 -12.96 -5.32
C LEU A 65 3.64 -11.74 -6.05
N HIS A 66 2.37 -11.44 -5.82
CA HIS A 66 1.73 -10.20 -6.30
C HIS A 66 2.33 -8.95 -5.66
N GLY A 67 2.72 -9.00 -4.38
CA GLY A 67 3.44 -7.95 -3.69
C GLY A 67 4.80 -7.66 -4.36
N ALA A 68 5.59 -8.71 -4.59
CA ALA A 68 6.90 -8.60 -5.25
C ALA A 68 6.80 -8.05 -6.68
N LEU A 69 5.79 -8.47 -7.45
CA LEU A 69 5.53 -7.94 -8.79
C LEU A 69 5.09 -6.46 -8.77
N ARG A 70 4.31 -6.04 -7.77
CA ARG A 70 3.95 -4.62 -7.58
C ARG A 70 5.16 -3.77 -7.18
N VAL A 71 6.00 -4.26 -6.28
CA VAL A 71 7.22 -3.56 -5.85
C VAL A 71 8.15 -3.37 -7.04
N GLY A 72 8.41 -4.40 -7.85
CA GLY A 72 9.22 -4.27 -9.06
C GLY A 72 8.66 -3.27 -10.08
N SER A 73 7.32 -3.23 -10.26
CA SER A 73 6.69 -2.24 -11.14
C SER A 73 6.72 -0.81 -10.60
N GLN A 74 6.69 -0.62 -9.28
CA GLN A 74 6.80 0.72 -8.67
C GLN A 74 8.25 1.21 -8.67
N GLU A 75 9.21 0.34 -8.36
CA GLU A 75 10.64 0.64 -8.44
C GLU A 75 11.06 0.98 -9.87
N GLU A 76 10.59 0.21 -10.87
CA GLU A 76 10.79 0.54 -12.28
C GLU A 76 10.17 1.90 -12.65
N LYS A 77 8.97 2.22 -12.15
CA LYS A 77 8.36 3.54 -12.37
C LYS A 77 9.18 4.67 -11.74
N VAL A 78 9.76 4.44 -10.56
CA VAL A 78 10.66 5.42 -9.91
C VAL A 78 11.86 5.64 -10.81
N GLU A 79 12.58 4.59 -11.19
CA GLU A 79 13.82 4.67 -11.96
C GLU A 79 13.62 5.22 -13.38
N VAL A 80 12.46 4.98 -14.00
CA VAL A 80 12.20 5.43 -15.38
C VAL A 80 11.60 6.83 -15.42
N TYR A 81 10.76 7.19 -14.43
CA TYR A 81 9.94 8.41 -14.53
C TYR A 81 10.17 9.42 -13.41
N ALA A 82 10.33 8.97 -12.15
CA ALA A 82 10.47 9.89 -11.02
C ALA A 82 11.93 10.33 -10.81
N LEU A 83 12.88 9.43 -10.98
CA LEU A 83 14.31 9.68 -10.86
C LEU A 83 15.06 9.00 -12.02
N PRO A 84 14.88 9.50 -13.26
CA PRO A 84 15.50 8.94 -14.45
C PRO A 84 17.01 9.15 -14.44
N LYS A 85 17.73 8.34 -15.24
CA LYS A 85 19.18 8.47 -15.43
C LYS A 85 19.60 9.79 -16.07
N GLU A 86 18.76 10.29 -16.96
CA GLU A 86 18.93 11.57 -17.65
C GLU A 86 17.62 12.33 -17.54
N THR A 87 17.69 13.66 -17.39
CA THR A 87 16.49 14.49 -17.34
C THR A 87 15.83 14.55 -18.72
N ASP A 88 14.59 14.07 -18.83
CA ASP A 88 13.79 14.19 -20.05
C ASP A 88 13.20 15.60 -20.14
N VAL A 89 13.99 16.50 -20.71
CA VAL A 89 13.63 17.91 -20.94
C VAL A 89 12.33 18.03 -21.74
N SER A 90 12.08 17.13 -22.71
CA SER A 90 10.89 17.20 -23.56
C SER A 90 9.63 16.90 -22.77
N ARG A 91 9.67 15.84 -21.95
CA ARG A 91 8.57 15.48 -21.04
C ARG A 91 8.32 16.55 -19.99
N LEU A 92 9.40 17.15 -19.48
CA LEU A 92 9.29 18.20 -18.49
C LEU A 92 8.63 19.46 -19.07
N ILE A 93 9.09 19.92 -20.25
CA ILE A 93 8.48 21.06 -20.95
C ILE A 93 7.01 20.76 -21.27
N ALA A 94 6.71 19.55 -21.77
CA ALA A 94 5.33 19.13 -22.04
C ALA A 94 4.44 19.17 -20.79
N THR A 95 4.99 18.81 -19.62
CA THR A 95 4.27 18.89 -18.33
C THR A 95 3.91 20.34 -17.99
N PHE A 96 4.85 21.27 -18.11
CA PHE A 96 4.59 22.68 -17.86
C PHE A 96 3.67 23.31 -18.91
N GLU A 97 3.72 22.88 -20.17
CA GLU A 97 2.78 23.30 -21.21
C GLU A 97 1.35 22.81 -20.95
N VAL A 98 1.18 21.58 -20.47
CA VAL A 98 -0.12 21.06 -20.04
C VAL A 98 -0.67 21.85 -18.86
N ILE A 99 0.17 22.17 -17.88
CA ILE A 99 -0.22 23.04 -16.76
C ILE A 99 -0.63 24.43 -17.28
N ARG A 100 0.14 25.00 -18.22
CA ARG A 100 -0.17 26.28 -18.86
C ARG A 100 -1.54 26.25 -19.53
N GLU A 101 -1.82 25.22 -20.33
CA GLU A 101 -3.08 25.08 -21.06
C GLU A 101 -4.26 24.95 -20.09
N SER A 102 -4.14 24.09 -19.08
CA SER A 102 -5.20 23.89 -18.07
C SER A 102 -5.51 25.18 -17.32
N LEU A 103 -4.49 25.88 -16.83
CA LEU A 103 -4.68 27.12 -16.07
C LEU A 103 -5.19 28.28 -16.94
N ALA A 104 -4.80 28.32 -18.22
CA ALA A 104 -5.33 29.30 -19.16
C ALA A 104 -6.81 29.03 -19.48
N ARG A 105 -7.20 27.76 -19.63
CA ARG A 105 -8.59 27.33 -19.86
C ARG A 105 -9.49 27.71 -18.68
N ASP A 106 -8.99 27.56 -17.46
CA ASP A 106 -9.69 27.95 -16.22
C ASP A 106 -9.73 29.47 -16.00
N GLY A 107 -9.04 30.26 -16.85
CA GLY A 107 -8.98 31.72 -16.75
C GLY A 107 -8.13 32.24 -15.58
N VAL A 108 -7.31 31.38 -14.97
CA VAL A 108 -6.46 31.70 -13.81
C VAL A 108 -5.00 31.98 -14.18
N LEU A 109 -4.66 31.89 -15.47
CA LEU A 109 -3.35 32.24 -16.03
C LEU A 109 -3.51 33.21 -17.18
N SER A 110 -2.75 34.31 -17.16
CA SER A 110 -2.73 35.28 -18.26
C SER A 110 -1.46 35.19 -19.10
N HIS A 111 -0.34 34.81 -18.50
CA HIS A 111 0.95 34.74 -19.18
C HIS A 111 1.90 33.75 -18.49
N MET A 112 2.70 33.06 -19.30
CA MET A 112 3.82 32.22 -18.86
C MET A 112 5.04 32.60 -19.71
N SER A 113 6.19 32.80 -19.06
CA SER A 113 7.45 33.06 -19.74
C SER A 113 7.98 31.79 -20.40
N GLU A 114 9.00 31.95 -21.25
CA GLU A 114 9.80 30.82 -21.70
C GLU A 114 10.43 30.09 -20.50
N ILE A 115 10.52 28.76 -20.62
CA ILE A 115 11.17 27.91 -19.65
C ILE A 115 12.67 27.96 -19.93
N THR A 116 13.45 28.35 -18.92
CA THR A 116 14.91 28.36 -18.99
C THR A 116 15.47 27.26 -18.11
N MET A 117 16.42 26.48 -18.62
CA MET A 117 17.10 25.43 -17.86
C MET A 117 18.58 25.75 -17.75
N SER A 118 19.15 25.53 -16.57
CA SER A 118 20.58 25.62 -16.33
C SER A 118 21.29 24.37 -16.85
N ASP A 119 22.62 24.48 -16.97
CA ASP A 119 23.48 23.31 -17.13
C ASP A 119 23.34 22.35 -15.94
N GLU A 120 23.66 21.08 -16.20
CA GLU A 120 23.63 20.01 -15.21
C GLU A 120 24.72 20.19 -14.16
N VAL A 121 24.32 20.08 -12.90
CA VAL A 121 25.21 20.12 -11.74
C VAL A 121 25.21 18.74 -11.09
N GLU A 122 26.36 18.08 -11.11
CA GLU A 122 26.58 16.83 -10.37
C GLU A 122 26.80 17.11 -8.88
N HIS A 123 26.20 16.27 -8.03
CA HIS A 123 26.37 16.30 -6.58
C HIS A 123 27.27 15.15 -6.11
N ASP A 124 27.85 15.32 -4.92
CA ASP A 124 28.77 14.34 -4.31
C ASP A 124 28.08 13.00 -3.99
N ASP A 125 26.75 12.97 -3.90
CA ASP A 125 25.94 11.78 -3.64
C ASP A 125 25.66 10.93 -4.89
N GLY A 126 26.17 11.34 -6.05
CA GLY A 126 25.91 10.66 -7.32
C GLY A 126 24.52 10.98 -7.89
N SER A 127 23.85 12.03 -7.41
CA SER A 127 22.72 12.61 -8.13
C SER A 127 23.19 13.73 -9.06
N SER A 128 22.43 13.98 -10.12
CA SER A 128 22.58 15.18 -10.92
C SER A 128 21.32 16.03 -10.86
N SER A 129 21.50 17.33 -11.03
CA SER A 129 20.37 18.26 -10.97
C SER A 129 20.47 19.38 -11.99
N GLN A 130 19.32 19.82 -12.47
CA GLN A 130 19.18 20.97 -13.36
C GLN A 130 18.18 21.95 -12.77
N SER A 131 18.49 23.25 -12.85
CA SER A 131 17.59 24.30 -12.37
C SER A 131 16.71 24.78 -13.51
N LEU A 132 15.40 24.70 -13.32
CA LEU A 132 14.40 25.23 -14.22
C LEU A 132 13.85 26.54 -13.65
N SER A 133 13.83 27.59 -14.46
CA SER A 133 13.24 28.88 -14.13
C SER A 133 12.14 29.26 -15.09
N VAL A 134 10.99 29.63 -14.54
CA VAL A 134 9.79 30.06 -15.28
C VAL A 134 9.04 31.12 -14.48
N GLU A 135 8.48 32.11 -15.16
CA GLU A 135 7.59 33.12 -14.59
C GLU A 135 6.15 32.92 -15.07
N PHE A 136 5.20 33.05 -14.16
CA PHE A 136 3.77 33.02 -14.45
C PHE A 136 3.11 34.31 -13.99
N THR A 137 2.09 34.75 -14.71
CA THR A 137 1.13 35.75 -14.23
C THR A 137 -0.20 35.05 -14.00
N VAL A 138 -0.51 34.83 -12.73
CA VAL A 138 -1.59 33.94 -12.29
C VAL A 138 -2.48 34.59 -11.25
N HIS A 139 -3.73 34.13 -11.18
CA HIS A 139 -4.61 34.37 -10.04
C HIS A 139 -4.15 33.54 -8.83
N ASP A 140 -4.57 33.94 -7.61
CA ASP A 140 -4.24 33.24 -6.36
C ASP A 140 -4.49 31.71 -6.43
N ASP A 141 -5.60 31.29 -7.06
CA ASP A 141 -5.95 29.88 -7.24
C ASP A 141 -4.97 29.15 -8.17
N GLY A 142 -4.53 29.81 -9.26
CA GLY A 142 -3.56 29.25 -10.19
C GLY A 142 -2.18 29.09 -9.56
N MET A 143 -1.77 30.04 -8.71
CA MET A 143 -0.53 29.91 -7.94
C MET A 143 -0.56 28.69 -7.02
N GLN A 144 -1.66 28.46 -6.30
CA GLN A 144 -1.80 27.29 -5.43
C GLN A 144 -1.70 25.98 -6.23
N THR A 145 -2.33 25.91 -7.41
CA THR A 145 -2.25 24.75 -8.29
C THR A 145 -0.82 24.50 -8.77
N ILE A 146 -0.09 25.55 -9.20
CA ILE A 146 1.31 25.41 -9.65
C ILE A 146 2.21 24.89 -8.52
N LEU A 147 2.13 25.52 -7.34
CA LEU A 147 2.94 25.12 -6.19
C LEU A 147 2.61 23.70 -5.73
N LEU A 148 1.33 23.32 -5.77
CA LEU A 148 0.92 21.97 -5.44
C LEU A 148 1.46 20.98 -6.47
N MET A 149 1.37 21.26 -7.77
CA MET A 149 1.94 20.40 -8.82
C MET A 149 3.43 20.14 -8.65
N VAL A 150 4.21 21.19 -8.34
CA VAL A 150 5.65 21.03 -8.05
C VAL A 150 5.85 20.14 -6.81
N ARG A 151 5.01 20.29 -5.78
CA ARG A 151 5.08 19.46 -4.57
C ARG A 151 4.68 17.99 -4.82
N LEU A 152 3.84 17.72 -5.80
CA LEU A 152 3.43 16.35 -6.17
C LEU A 152 4.45 15.64 -7.07
N ALA A 153 5.45 16.37 -7.53
CA ALA A 153 6.48 15.82 -8.38
C ALA A 153 7.29 14.75 -7.65
N GLY A 154 7.39 13.56 -8.25
CA GLY A 154 8.04 12.42 -7.63
C GLY A 154 7.20 11.63 -6.62
N LEU A 155 5.98 12.08 -6.28
CA LEU A 155 5.08 11.31 -5.41
C LEU A 155 4.29 10.30 -6.26
N LEU A 156 4.37 9.02 -5.92
CA LEU A 156 3.82 7.93 -6.72
C LEU A 156 2.61 7.28 -6.06
N THR A 157 2.66 7.20 -4.73
CA THR A 157 1.73 6.43 -3.93
C THR A 157 0.99 7.28 -2.93
N VAL A 158 -0.11 6.73 -2.39
CA VAL A 158 -0.85 7.36 -1.29
C VAL A 158 0.05 7.55 -0.06
N GLY A 159 0.97 6.62 0.18
CA GLY A 159 1.94 6.68 1.27
C GLY A 159 2.91 7.85 1.14
N ASP A 160 3.35 8.19 -0.07
CA ASP A 160 4.29 9.30 -0.29
C ASP A 160 3.67 10.68 0.00
N VAL A 161 2.34 10.77 -0.11
CA VAL A 161 1.58 12.01 0.13
C VAL A 161 1.30 12.23 1.61
N LEU A 162 1.24 11.15 2.40
CA LEU A 162 0.97 11.21 3.82
C LEU A 162 2.26 11.53 4.59
N THR A 163 2.10 12.33 5.65
CA THR A 163 3.18 12.60 6.59
C THR A 163 3.50 11.38 7.45
N THR A 164 4.73 11.31 7.96
CA THR A 164 5.15 10.23 8.86
C THR A 164 4.26 10.16 10.11
N GLU A 165 3.79 11.30 10.62
CA GLU A 165 2.87 11.37 11.76
C GLU A 165 1.48 10.82 11.42
N GLU A 166 0.96 11.11 10.23
CA GLU A 166 -0.32 10.56 9.76
C GLU A 166 -0.23 9.04 9.56
N ILE A 167 0.85 8.55 8.96
CA ILE A 167 1.09 7.12 8.80
C ILE A 167 1.22 6.44 10.17
N ALA A 168 2.02 7.01 11.08
CA ALA A 168 2.19 6.47 12.42
C ALA A 168 0.87 6.42 13.20
N LEU A 169 0.02 7.44 13.05
CA LEU A 169 -1.32 7.45 13.63
C LEU A 169 -2.20 6.33 13.06
N LEU A 170 -2.17 6.09 11.75
CA LEU A 170 -2.91 4.98 11.15
C LEU A 170 -2.39 3.63 11.64
N VAL A 171 -1.07 3.44 11.67
CA VAL A 171 -0.42 2.20 12.14
C VAL A 171 -0.76 1.93 13.60
N ASP A 172 -0.65 2.91 14.50
CA ASP A 172 -1.01 2.76 15.92
C ASP A 172 -2.47 2.31 16.09
N ARG A 173 -3.39 2.86 15.28
CA ARG A 173 -4.82 2.44 15.31
C ARG A 173 -5.01 1.03 14.78
N VAL A 174 -4.28 0.63 13.74
CA VAL A 174 -4.31 -0.74 13.23
C VAL A 174 -3.82 -1.72 14.28
N GLU A 175 -2.69 -1.43 14.94
CA GLU A 175 -2.12 -2.30 15.98
C GLU A 175 -3.03 -2.46 17.20
N GLN A 176 -3.71 -1.39 17.61
CA GLN A 176 -4.64 -1.42 18.74
C GLN A 176 -5.93 -2.21 18.46
N GLU A 177 -6.42 -2.19 17.21
CA GLU A 177 -7.74 -2.75 16.88
C GLU A 177 -7.67 -4.12 16.21
N ASN A 178 -6.86 -4.24 15.16
CA ASN A 178 -6.72 -5.45 14.36
C ASN A 178 -5.33 -5.50 13.73
N PRO A 179 -4.33 -6.11 14.41
CA PRO A 179 -2.98 -6.23 13.89
C PRO A 179 -2.91 -6.90 12.51
N SER A 180 -3.84 -7.80 12.20
CA SER A 180 -3.91 -8.45 10.88
C SER A 180 -4.34 -7.49 9.75
N GLY A 181 -4.88 -6.32 10.09
CA GLY A 181 -5.24 -5.26 9.15
C GLY A 181 -4.05 -4.48 8.58
N ILE A 182 -2.83 -4.69 9.09
CA ILE A 182 -1.63 -3.99 8.63
C ILE A 182 -1.38 -4.18 7.13
N ILE A 183 -1.65 -5.38 6.62
CA ILE A 183 -1.51 -5.71 5.20
C ILE A 183 -2.46 -4.85 4.35
N ALA A 184 -3.69 -4.62 4.82
CA ALA A 184 -4.64 -3.77 4.10
C ALA A 184 -4.21 -2.30 4.10
N LEU A 185 -3.65 -1.83 5.22
CA LEU A 185 -3.06 -0.49 5.30
C LEU A 185 -1.87 -0.34 4.35
N GLU A 186 -0.93 -1.29 4.34
CA GLU A 186 0.20 -1.29 3.41
C GLU A 186 -0.24 -1.29 1.94
N GLN A 187 -1.27 -2.09 1.60
CA GLN A 187 -1.84 -2.11 0.25
C GLN A 187 -2.46 -0.77 -0.16
N PHE A 188 -3.10 -0.08 0.79
CA PHE A 188 -3.65 1.26 0.60
C PHE A 188 -2.54 2.30 0.43
N LEU A 189 -1.53 2.29 1.31
CA LEU A 189 -0.38 3.20 1.21
C LEU A 189 0.39 3.00 -0.09
N SER A 190 0.47 1.75 -0.58
CA SER A 190 1.12 1.39 -1.84
C SER A 190 0.21 1.55 -3.07
N ALA A 191 -0.99 2.14 -2.92
CA ALA A 191 -1.86 2.42 -4.05
C ALA A 191 -1.28 3.57 -4.89
N ASP A 192 -1.30 3.40 -6.21
CA ASP A 192 -0.90 4.44 -7.16
C ASP A 192 -1.80 5.66 -6.98
N LEU A 193 -1.19 6.84 -6.82
CA LEU A 193 -1.88 8.07 -6.44
C LEU A 193 -2.89 8.52 -7.50
N LEU A 194 -2.56 8.35 -8.77
CA LEU A 194 -3.45 8.71 -9.88
C LEU A 194 -4.67 7.77 -9.89
N ARG A 195 -4.45 6.45 -9.78
CA ARG A 195 -5.55 5.48 -9.70
C ARG A 195 -6.42 5.69 -8.47
N TYR A 196 -5.80 6.01 -7.33
CA TYR A 196 -6.52 6.36 -6.11
C TYR A 196 -7.38 7.62 -6.31
N SER A 197 -6.88 8.62 -7.03
CA SER A 197 -7.63 9.85 -7.28
C SER A 197 -8.85 9.63 -8.19
N GLU A 198 -8.81 8.67 -9.13
CA GLU A 198 -9.95 8.34 -10.00
C GLU A 198 -11.11 7.70 -9.22
N ASP A 199 -10.83 6.72 -8.35
CA ASP A 199 -11.84 6.02 -7.55
C ASP A 199 -11.44 5.91 -6.07
N PRO A 200 -11.44 7.03 -5.31
CA PRO A 200 -10.99 7.04 -3.92
C PRO A 200 -11.87 6.17 -3.02
N LYS A 201 -13.18 6.12 -3.33
CA LYS A 201 -14.15 5.38 -2.52
C LYS A 201 -13.86 3.88 -2.53
N ALA A 202 -13.49 3.30 -3.68
CA ALA A 202 -13.16 1.89 -3.75
C ALA A 202 -11.99 1.53 -2.82
N TYR A 203 -10.91 2.31 -2.84
CA TYR A 203 -9.73 2.08 -1.99
C TYR A 203 -10.04 2.33 -0.51
N GLU A 204 -10.73 3.42 -0.18
CA GLU A 204 -11.13 3.76 1.19
C GLU A 204 -12.08 2.71 1.78
N GLU A 205 -13.08 2.26 1.03
CA GLU A 205 -14.01 1.22 1.47
C GLU A 205 -13.32 -0.14 1.60
N GLN A 206 -12.42 -0.50 0.68
CA GLN A 206 -11.64 -1.72 0.79
C GLN A 206 -10.81 -1.73 2.09
N LEU A 207 -10.18 -0.61 2.43
CA LEU A 207 -9.45 -0.47 3.69
C LEU A 207 -10.42 -0.58 4.88
N LYS A 208 -11.53 0.16 4.87
CA LYS A 208 -12.54 0.13 5.94
C LYS A 208 -13.14 -1.27 6.15
N ARG A 209 -13.30 -2.10 5.12
CA ARG A 209 -13.81 -3.49 5.27
C ARG A 209 -12.91 -4.38 6.14
N SER A 210 -11.61 -4.08 6.22
CA SER A 210 -10.66 -4.79 7.08
C SER A 210 -10.76 -4.38 8.55
N PHE A 211 -11.51 -3.31 8.87
CA PHE A 211 -11.68 -2.77 10.22
C PHE A 211 -13.16 -2.66 10.57
N GLY A 212 -13.60 -3.46 11.55
CA GLY A 212 -15.01 -3.46 11.99
C GLY A 212 -15.38 -2.29 12.90
N SER A 213 -14.43 -1.43 13.29
CA SER A 213 -14.64 -0.37 14.27
C SER A 213 -14.90 1.00 13.63
N THR A 214 -15.57 1.87 14.36
CA THR A 214 -15.74 3.27 13.99
C THR A 214 -14.51 4.13 14.31
N THR A 215 -13.60 3.66 15.17
CA THR A 215 -12.45 4.42 15.65
C THR A 215 -11.38 4.56 14.58
N PHE A 216 -11.00 3.47 13.91
CA PHE A 216 -10.13 3.51 12.73
C PHE A 216 -10.76 4.34 11.60
N GLY A 217 -12.05 4.15 11.34
CA GLY A 217 -12.77 4.92 10.31
C GLY A 217 -12.68 6.43 10.53
N ASN A 218 -12.85 6.89 11.76
CA ASN A 218 -12.72 8.31 12.12
C ASN A 218 -11.27 8.81 11.99
N ALA A 219 -10.29 8.00 12.37
CA ALA A 219 -8.87 8.32 12.21
C ALA A 219 -8.51 8.48 10.73
N LEU A 220 -8.92 7.52 9.90
CA LEU A 220 -8.75 7.55 8.44
C LEU A 220 -9.42 8.78 7.84
N GLU A 221 -10.68 9.07 8.18
CA GLU A 221 -11.38 10.25 7.67
C GLU A 221 -10.72 11.57 8.09
N ASN A 222 -10.16 11.64 9.29
CA ASN A 222 -9.41 12.82 9.73
C ASN A 222 -8.14 13.01 8.91
N VAL A 223 -7.35 11.94 8.72
CA VAL A 223 -6.15 11.96 7.86
C VAL A 223 -6.52 12.38 6.44
N LEU A 224 -7.56 11.80 5.84
CA LEU A 224 -7.99 12.12 4.48
C LEU A 224 -8.49 13.57 4.31
N ARG A 225 -8.98 14.22 5.38
CA ARG A 225 -9.46 15.61 5.33
C ARG A 225 -8.35 16.65 5.51
N VAL A 226 -7.36 16.33 6.34
CA VAL A 226 -6.27 17.24 6.73
C VAL A 226 -5.06 17.09 5.81
N SER A 227 -4.82 15.88 5.31
CA SER A 227 -3.65 15.57 4.48
C SER A 227 -3.69 16.24 3.11
N LEU A 228 -2.50 16.26 2.49
CA LEU A 228 -2.27 16.68 1.12
C LEU A 228 -3.10 15.87 0.11
N LEU A 229 -3.56 14.65 0.46
CA LEU A 229 -4.41 13.81 -0.39
C LEU A 229 -5.70 14.50 -0.82
N ARG A 230 -6.28 15.35 0.03
CA ARG A 230 -7.49 16.10 -0.33
C ARG A 230 -7.24 17.00 -1.54
N ASP A 231 -6.12 17.74 -1.49
CA ASP A 231 -5.80 18.72 -2.50
C ASP A 231 -5.27 18.04 -3.77
N VAL A 232 -4.52 16.94 -3.62
CA VAL A 232 -4.14 16.03 -4.71
C VAL A 232 -5.38 15.54 -5.45
N ARG A 233 -6.36 15.02 -4.71
CA ARG A 233 -7.59 14.48 -5.32
C ARG A 233 -8.30 15.54 -6.15
N LYS A 234 -8.38 16.78 -5.66
CA LYS A 234 -9.01 17.87 -6.39
C LYS A 234 -8.29 18.17 -7.72
N ILE A 235 -6.96 18.13 -7.73
CA ILE A 235 -6.16 18.38 -8.93
C ILE A 235 -6.21 17.20 -9.90
N LEU A 236 -5.96 15.98 -9.43
CA LEU A 236 -5.88 14.80 -10.30
C LEU A 236 -7.26 14.34 -10.80
N GLN A 237 -8.36 14.70 -10.13
CA GLN A 237 -9.72 14.51 -10.66
C GLN A 237 -10.16 15.58 -11.67
N SER A 238 -9.39 16.65 -11.85
CA SER A 238 -9.69 17.70 -12.82
C SER A 238 -9.22 17.31 -14.23
N ASP A 239 -9.61 18.10 -15.23
CA ASP A 239 -9.11 18.00 -16.61
C ASP A 239 -7.57 17.88 -16.67
N LEU A 240 -6.85 18.54 -15.75
CA LEU A 240 -5.39 18.44 -15.67
C LEU A 240 -4.92 16.99 -15.46
N GLY A 241 -5.56 16.24 -14.56
CA GLY A 241 -5.21 14.85 -14.28
C GLY A 241 -5.45 13.94 -15.49
N GLU A 242 -6.57 14.13 -16.18
CA GLU A 242 -6.90 13.40 -17.42
C GLU A 242 -5.87 13.71 -18.53
N ILE A 243 -5.46 14.97 -18.66
CA ILE A 243 -4.44 15.38 -19.63
C ILE A 243 -3.09 14.76 -19.27
N LEU A 244 -2.67 14.82 -18.00
CA LEU A 244 -1.40 14.21 -17.54
C LEU A 244 -1.37 12.70 -17.79
N GLN A 245 -2.49 12.00 -17.61
CA GLN A 245 -2.61 10.58 -17.88
C GLN A 245 -2.59 10.27 -19.38
N SER A 246 -3.35 11.01 -20.19
CA SER A 246 -3.47 10.77 -21.64
C SER A 246 -2.15 11.00 -22.38
N TYR A 247 -1.33 11.95 -21.93
CA TYR A 247 0.00 12.22 -22.48
C TYR A 247 1.13 11.44 -21.78
N THR A 248 0.82 10.52 -20.85
CA THR A 248 1.84 9.74 -20.09
C THR A 248 2.88 10.60 -19.35
N LEU A 249 2.45 11.79 -18.91
CA LEU A 249 3.27 12.75 -18.17
C LEU A 249 3.29 12.45 -16.66
N TRP A 250 2.34 11.64 -16.18
CA TRP A 250 2.37 11.07 -14.84
C TRP A 250 3.14 9.73 -14.83
N PRO A 251 4.00 9.45 -13.83
CA PRO A 251 4.40 10.33 -12.74
C PRO A 251 5.46 11.34 -13.18
N MET A 252 5.46 12.51 -12.54
CA MET A 252 6.41 13.59 -12.82
C MET A 252 7.77 13.30 -12.19
N GLN A 253 8.83 13.74 -12.85
CA GLN A 253 10.20 13.70 -12.31
C GLN A 253 10.29 14.49 -10.99
N ILE A 254 11.11 14.03 -10.05
CA ILE A 254 11.30 14.68 -8.75
C ILE A 254 11.77 16.11 -8.96
N MET A 255 11.05 17.03 -8.32
CA MET A 255 11.29 18.45 -8.35
C MET A 255 11.32 19.01 -6.93
N SER A 256 12.30 19.85 -6.62
CA SER A 256 12.34 20.61 -5.37
C SER A 256 12.25 22.10 -5.65
N LEU A 257 11.53 22.80 -4.78
CA LEU A 257 11.36 24.24 -4.92
C LEU A 257 12.59 24.96 -4.34
N GLN A 258 13.38 25.60 -5.20
CA GLN A 258 14.57 26.33 -4.77
C GLN A 258 14.26 27.78 -4.40
N LYS A 259 13.46 28.46 -5.25
CA LYS A 259 13.12 29.86 -5.06
C LYS A 259 11.71 30.14 -5.57
N VAL A 260 10.97 30.91 -4.78
CA VAL A 260 9.68 31.50 -5.17
C VAL A 260 9.79 33.01 -5.01
N SER A 261 9.51 33.74 -6.07
CA SER A 261 9.25 35.18 -6.01
C SER A 261 7.79 35.45 -6.30
N VAL A 262 7.12 36.13 -5.37
CA VAL A 262 5.74 36.57 -5.56
C VAL A 262 5.74 38.09 -5.61
N LEU A 263 5.31 38.63 -6.75
CA LEU A 263 5.15 40.07 -6.94
C LEU A 263 3.68 40.38 -7.23
N PRO A 264 3.15 41.52 -6.76
CA PRO A 264 1.79 41.93 -7.10
C PRO A 264 1.65 42.10 -8.61
N GLY A 265 0.57 41.57 -9.17
CA GLY A 265 0.22 41.72 -10.58
C GLY A 265 -0.52 43.02 -10.87
N ASN A 266 -0.96 43.17 -12.12
CA ASN A 266 -1.62 44.38 -12.61
C ASN A 266 -3.09 44.51 -12.20
N ALA A 267 -3.65 43.53 -11.48
CA ALA A 267 -5.05 43.48 -11.07
C ALA A 267 -5.21 42.83 -9.67
N PRO A 268 -6.31 43.08 -8.95
CA PRO A 268 -6.56 42.46 -7.64
C PRO A 268 -6.55 40.93 -7.73
N LYS A 269 -5.86 40.26 -6.80
CA LYS A 269 -5.64 38.79 -6.75
C LYS A 269 -4.82 38.20 -7.91
N TRP A 270 -4.29 39.04 -8.79
CA TRP A 270 -3.32 38.62 -9.80
C TRP A 270 -1.92 38.85 -9.27
N GLN A 271 -1.04 37.89 -9.49
CA GLN A 271 0.32 37.86 -9.00
C GLN A 271 1.27 37.42 -10.11
N ARG A 272 2.49 37.96 -10.10
CA ARG A 272 3.61 37.44 -10.88
C ARG A 272 4.38 36.47 -10.00
N LEU A 273 4.34 35.19 -10.36
CA LEU A 273 5.01 34.09 -9.69
C LEU A 273 6.27 33.73 -10.48
N GLY A 274 7.45 34.06 -9.95
CA GLY A 274 8.71 33.51 -10.44
C GLY A 274 9.05 32.24 -9.69
N LEU A 275 9.28 31.17 -10.43
CA LEU A 275 9.52 29.84 -9.90
C LEU A 275 10.90 29.35 -10.38
N THR A 276 11.77 29.01 -9.43
CA THR A 276 13.00 28.25 -9.71
C THR A 276 12.90 26.90 -9.03
N VAL A 277 12.92 25.84 -9.84
CA VAL A 277 12.75 24.45 -9.44
C VAL A 277 14.02 23.68 -9.76
N GLN A 278 14.49 22.86 -8.84
CA GLN A 278 15.59 21.94 -9.09
C GLN A 278 15.00 20.57 -9.45
N VAL A 279 15.38 20.06 -10.61
CA VAL A 279 14.95 18.76 -11.15
C VAL A 279 16.10 17.77 -10.92
N TYR A 280 15.79 16.57 -10.42
CA TYR A 280 16.81 15.58 -10.07
C TYR A 280 16.79 14.37 -11.01
N SER A 281 17.97 13.88 -11.35
CA SER A 281 18.22 12.63 -12.07
C SER A 281 19.22 11.74 -11.30
N SER A 282 19.11 10.42 -11.45
CA SER A 282 20.07 9.48 -10.88
C SER A 282 21.30 9.38 -11.79
N LYS A 283 22.50 9.27 -11.25
CA LYS A 283 23.67 8.91 -12.08
C LYS A 283 23.65 7.42 -12.43
N SER A 284 24.26 7.07 -13.56
CA SER A 284 24.53 5.67 -13.97
C SER A 284 25.62 5.04 -13.14
#